data_AF-X1ET38-F1
#
_entry.id   AF-X1ET38-F1
#
_cell.length_a   1.000
_cell.length_b   1.000
_cell.length_c   1.000
_cell.angle_alpha   90.00
_cell.angle_beta   90.00
_cell.angle_gamma   90.00
#
_symmetry.space_group_name_H-M   'P 1'
#
loop_
_entity.id
_entity.type
_entity.pdbx_description
1 polymer ?
#
loop_
_entity_poly.entity_id
_entity_poly.type
_entity_poly.pdbx_seq_one_letter_code
_entity_poly.pdbx_strand_id
1 'polypeptide(L)'
;ELIDKIKNEIKGDKRVYLENCKNNYPEYVEVAQVLFKEYYKSMLKMLDEKKDPYTLYISKAIKFKDENDIDGEKKYLKLAIENNVDTPYTYERLSLLYSKHKDYQKAYEICKKWFDSPYWKIPNMATTSLKLLNKMEKLEAKLNK
;
A
#
# COMPACT_ATOMS: atom_id res chain seq x y z
N GLU A 1 17.25 19.49 -10.43
CA GLU A 1 16.49 19.01 -11.61
C GLU A 1 15.66 17.76 -11.31
N LEU A 2 16.26 16.60 -11.01
CA LEU A 2 15.50 15.36 -10.77
C LEU A 2 14.55 15.43 -9.54
N ILE A 3 14.99 16.06 -8.45
CA ILE A 3 14.15 16.25 -7.25
C ILE A 3 12.87 17.04 -7.58
N ASP A 4 12.99 18.13 -8.34
CA ASP A 4 11.86 18.98 -8.70
C ASP A 4 10.94 18.29 -9.70
N LYS A 5 11.50 17.54 -10.65
CA LYS A 5 10.74 16.65 -11.53
C LYS A 5 9.88 15.67 -10.72
N ILE A 6 10.48 14.95 -9.78
CA ILE A 6 9.77 13.97 -8.93
C ILE A 6 8.68 14.64 -8.08
N LYS A 7 8.96 15.81 -7.48
CA LYS A 7 7.95 16.59 -6.75
C LYS A 7 6.74 16.96 -7.61
N ASN A 8 6.97 17.29 -8.88
CA ASN A 8 5.89 17.61 -9.82
C ASN A 8 5.10 16.36 -10.22
N GLU A 9 5.78 15.24 -10.49
CA GLU A 9 5.13 13.96 -10.81
C GLU A 9 4.21 13.47 -9.68
N ILE A 10 4.65 13.57 -8.42
CA ILE A 10 3.85 13.18 -7.24
C ILE A 10 2.52 13.97 -7.16
N LYS A 11 2.52 15.23 -7.60
CA LYS A 11 1.32 16.09 -7.60
C LYS A 11 0.41 15.85 -8.81
N GLY A 12 0.94 15.25 -9.87
CA GLY A 12 0.24 14.97 -11.10
C GLY A 12 -0.42 13.59 -11.10
N ASP A 13 -0.30 12.90 -12.23
CA ASP A 13 -0.84 11.56 -12.42
C ASP A 13 -0.04 10.52 -11.61
N LYS A 14 -0.73 9.87 -10.66
CA LYS A 14 -0.15 8.83 -9.80
C LYS A 14 0.41 7.66 -10.62
N ARG A 15 -0.26 7.29 -11.71
CA ARG A 15 0.17 6.19 -12.58
C ARG A 15 1.51 6.50 -13.23
N VAL A 16 1.65 7.70 -13.79
CA VAL A 16 2.90 8.14 -14.43
C VAL A 16 4.05 8.10 -13.42
N TYR A 17 3.85 8.67 -12.24
CA TYR A 17 4.84 8.65 -11.16
C TYR A 17 5.24 7.21 -10.76
N LEU A 18 4.26 6.33 -10.56
CA LEU A 18 4.52 4.95 -10.12
C LEU A 18 5.22 4.10 -11.19
N GLU A 19 4.88 4.27 -12.47
CA GLU A 19 5.60 3.61 -13.56
C GLU A 19 7.03 4.14 -13.67
N ASN A 20 7.25 5.45 -13.47
CA ASN A 20 8.60 6.01 -13.44
C ASN A 20 9.43 5.48 -12.27
N CYS A 21 8.82 5.32 -11.08
CA CYS A 21 9.47 4.67 -9.92
C CYS A 21 9.94 3.26 -10.25
N LYS A 22 9.16 2.51 -11.02
CA LYS A 22 9.47 1.13 -11.40
C LYS A 22 10.55 1.08 -12.49
N ASN A 23 10.51 1.99 -13.46
CA ASN A 23 11.40 2.00 -14.61
C ASN A 23 12.77 2.64 -14.31
N ASN A 24 12.85 3.52 -13.30
CA ASN A 24 14.06 4.25 -12.92
C ASN A 24 14.33 4.09 -11.40
N TYR A 25 14.24 2.85 -10.93
CA TYR A 25 14.17 2.53 -9.50
C TYR A 25 15.35 3.08 -8.68
N PRO A 26 16.63 2.89 -9.06
CA PRO A 26 17.76 3.37 -8.26
C PRO A 26 17.70 4.89 -8.01
N GLU A 27 17.50 5.68 -9.06
CA GLU A 27 17.48 7.15 -8.99
C GLU A 27 16.27 7.65 -8.20
N TYR A 28 15.11 7.01 -8.36
CA TYR A 28 13.90 7.40 -7.65
C TYR A 28 13.98 7.06 -6.17
N VAL A 29 14.63 5.96 -5.79
CA VAL A 29 14.86 5.60 -4.39
C VAL A 29 15.76 6.62 -3.71
N GLU A 30 16.88 7.00 -4.35
CA GLU A 30 17.79 8.01 -3.78
C GLU A 30 17.07 9.34 -3.52
N VAL A 31 16.29 9.81 -4.49
CA VAL A 31 15.50 11.04 -4.32
C VAL A 31 14.42 10.87 -3.25
N ALA A 32 13.73 9.72 -3.22
CA ALA A 32 12.71 9.44 -2.22
C ALA A 32 13.28 9.42 -0.80
N GLN A 33 14.50 8.91 -0.60
CA GLN A 33 15.17 8.92 0.71
C GLN A 33 15.45 10.34 1.20
N VAL A 34 15.72 11.28 0.28
CA VAL A 34 15.86 12.71 0.62
C VAL A 34 14.50 13.35 0.90
N LEU A 35 13.51 13.13 0.03
CA LEU A 35 12.19 13.76 0.14
C LEU A 35 11.35 13.24 1.31
N PHE A 36 11.50 11.97 1.66
CA PHE A 36 10.72 11.27 2.67
C PHE A 36 11.64 10.75 3.79
N LYS A 37 12.63 11.54 4.19
CA LYS A 37 13.65 11.13 5.17
C LYS A 37 13.06 10.60 6.48
N GLU A 38 12.11 11.32 7.07
CA GLU A 38 11.47 10.92 8.35
C GLU A 38 10.72 9.59 8.23
N TYR A 39 10.16 9.32 7.04
CA TYR A 39 9.51 8.06 6.75
C TYR A 39 10.51 6.90 6.77
N TYR A 40 11.61 6.99 6.02
CA TYR A 40 12.63 5.94 6.00
C TYR A 40 13.23 5.71 7.40
N LYS A 41 13.41 6.79 8.18
CA LYS A 41 13.84 6.70 9.58
C LYS A 41 12.84 5.94 10.44
N SER A 42 11.54 6.20 10.28
CA SER A 42 10.48 5.50 11.02
C SER A 42 10.40 4.02 10.65
N MET A 43 10.58 3.68 9.37
CA MET A 43 10.59 2.30 8.88
C MET A 43 11.76 1.51 9.47
N LEU A 44 12.97 2.11 9.50
CA LEU A 44 14.14 1.47 10.10
C LEU A 44 13.95 1.21 11.59
N LYS A 45 13.30 2.14 12.32
CA LYS A 45 12.99 1.96 13.73
C LYS A 45 12.03 0.81 13.99
N MET A 46 11.00 0.64 13.15
CA MET A 46 10.06 -0.49 13.26
C MET A 46 10.74 -1.85 13.08
N LEU A 47 11.80 -1.94 12.28
CA LEU A 47 12.54 -3.18 12.04
C LEU A 47 13.49 -3.58 13.20
N ASP A 48 13.86 -2.64 14.07
CA ASP A 48 14.85 -2.86 15.15
C ASP A 48 14.20 -3.30 16.48
N GLU A 49 12.92 -3.00 16.68
CA GLU A 49 12.21 -3.36 17.91
C GLU A 49 11.82 -4.86 17.90
N LYS A 50 12.44 -5.65 18.80
CA LYS A 50 12.26 -7.13 18.99
C LYS A 50 10.82 -7.64 19.21
N LYS A 51 9.81 -6.77 19.14
CA LYS A 51 8.38 -7.10 19.19
C LYS A 51 7.66 -6.42 18.04
N ASP A 52 8.12 -6.68 16.83
CA ASP A 52 7.57 -6.08 15.62
C ASP A 52 6.04 -6.35 15.50
N PRO A 53 5.18 -5.34 15.71
CA PRO A 53 3.74 -5.52 15.58
C PRO A 53 3.35 -5.86 14.14
N TYR A 54 4.16 -5.48 13.15
CA TYR A 54 3.99 -5.90 11.75
C TYR A 54 4.05 -7.43 11.64
N THR A 55 5.11 -8.05 12.16
CA THR A 55 5.24 -9.51 12.24
C THR A 55 4.05 -10.13 12.97
N LEU A 56 3.58 -9.56 14.08
CA LEU A 56 2.44 -10.12 14.80
C LEU A 56 1.16 -10.15 13.95
N TYR A 57 0.72 -9.01 13.39
CA TYR A 57 -0.56 -8.96 12.68
C TYR A 57 -0.50 -9.63 11.32
N ILE A 58 0.58 -9.44 10.56
CA ILE A 58 0.72 -10.02 9.23
C ILE A 58 0.91 -11.54 9.31
N SER A 59 1.71 -12.06 10.24
CA SER A 59 1.84 -13.51 10.41
C SER A 59 0.51 -14.16 10.82
N LYS A 60 -0.29 -13.50 11.66
CA LYS A 60 -1.64 -14.00 12.00
C LYS A 60 -2.58 -13.98 10.80
N ALA A 61 -2.57 -12.89 10.00
CA ALA A 61 -3.37 -12.82 8.78
C ALA A 61 -3.00 -13.93 7.78
N ILE A 62 -1.71 -14.19 7.59
CA ILE A 62 -1.20 -15.29 6.74
C ILE A 62 -1.66 -16.64 7.28
N LYS A 63 -1.56 -16.87 8.59
CA LYS A 63 -2.04 -18.12 9.20
C LYS A 63 -3.53 -18.35 8.90
N PHE A 64 -4.38 -17.36 9.13
CA PHE A 64 -5.82 -17.49 8.84
C PHE A 64 -6.10 -17.65 7.34
N LYS A 65 -5.33 -16.99 6.48
CA LYS A 65 -5.38 -17.22 5.02
C LYS A 65 -5.12 -18.68 4.67
N ASP A 66 -4.11 -19.29 5.27
CA ASP A 66 -3.72 -20.68 5.00
C ASP A 66 -4.74 -21.68 5.58
N GLU A 67 -5.43 -21.29 6.66
CA GLU A 67 -6.57 -22.02 7.25
C GLU A 67 -7.91 -21.77 6.51
N ASN A 68 -7.92 -20.92 5.46
CA ASN A 68 -9.13 -20.43 4.77
C ASN A 68 -10.15 -19.71 5.69
N ASP A 69 -9.72 -19.22 6.85
CA ASP A 69 -10.53 -18.38 7.73
C ASP A 69 -10.51 -16.93 7.22
N ILE A 70 -11.53 -16.60 6.43
CA ILE A 70 -11.68 -15.28 5.81
C ILE A 70 -11.88 -14.16 6.84
N ASP A 71 -12.62 -14.42 7.92
CA ASP A 71 -12.95 -13.38 8.91
C ASP A 71 -11.78 -13.14 9.84
N GLY A 72 -11.06 -14.20 10.24
CA GLY A 72 -9.78 -14.12 10.92
C GLY A 72 -8.75 -13.34 10.10
N GLU A 73 -8.63 -13.65 8.81
CA GLU A 73 -7.73 -12.93 7.90
C GLU A 73 -8.09 -11.44 7.82
N LYS A 74 -9.36 -11.10 7.55
CA LYS A 74 -9.82 -9.70 7.49
C LYS A 74 -9.56 -8.95 8.79
N LYS A 75 -9.81 -9.58 9.94
CA LYS A 75 -9.63 -8.98 11.27
C LYS A 75 -8.18 -8.53 11.46
N TYR A 76 -7.22 -9.40 11.18
CA TYR A 76 -5.81 -9.09 11.41
C TYR A 76 -5.23 -8.11 10.38
N LEU A 77 -5.70 -8.14 9.13
CA LEU A 77 -5.33 -7.12 8.15
C LEU A 77 -5.86 -5.72 8.53
N LYS A 78 -7.07 -5.63 9.11
CA LYS A 78 -7.61 -4.36 9.61
C LYS A 78 -6.82 -3.84 10.81
N LEU A 79 -6.51 -4.72 11.76
CA LEU A 79 -5.69 -4.38 12.92
C LEU A 79 -4.31 -3.85 12.50
N ALA A 80 -3.70 -4.41 11.46
CA ALA A 80 -2.45 -3.91 10.92
C ALA A 80 -2.56 -2.44 10.46
N ILE A 81 -3.64 -2.10 9.73
CA ILE A 81 -3.91 -0.71 9.30
C ILE A 81 -4.21 0.21 10.49
N GLU A 82 -5.02 -0.23 11.45
CA GLU A 82 -5.37 0.56 12.64
C GLU A 82 -4.17 0.88 13.53
N ASN A 83 -3.15 0.02 13.50
CA ASN A 83 -1.92 0.19 14.28
C ASN A 83 -0.74 0.76 13.45
N ASN A 84 -1.00 1.27 12.25
CA ASN A 84 0.01 1.84 11.33
C ASN A 84 1.18 0.89 11.02
N VAL A 85 0.91 -0.41 11.01
CA VAL A 85 1.84 -1.46 10.60
C VAL A 85 1.33 -2.14 9.33
N ASP A 86 0.68 -1.36 8.48
CA ASP A 86 0.24 -1.77 7.16
C ASP A 86 1.33 -1.62 6.10
N THR A 87 1.14 -2.37 5.02
CA THR A 87 1.95 -2.33 3.80
C THR A 87 1.00 -2.35 2.60
N PRO A 88 1.49 -2.09 1.37
CA PRO A 88 0.66 -2.24 0.18
C PRO A 88 -0.03 -3.61 0.10
N TYR A 89 0.63 -4.66 0.59
CA TYR A 89 0.09 -6.01 0.68
C TYR A 89 -1.21 -6.06 1.51
N THR A 90 -1.25 -5.35 2.65
CA THR A 90 -2.41 -5.32 3.54
C THR A 90 -3.66 -4.82 2.81
N TYR A 91 -3.54 -3.71 2.08
CA TYR A 91 -4.63 -3.15 1.27
C TYR A 91 -4.96 -4.01 0.06
N GLU A 92 -3.95 -4.54 -0.63
CA GLU A 92 -4.15 -5.44 -1.77
C GLU A 92 -5.01 -6.64 -1.33
N ARG A 93 -4.65 -7.26 -0.20
CA ARG A 93 -5.34 -8.43 0.31
C ARG A 93 -6.75 -8.12 0.79
N LEU A 94 -6.96 -7.06 1.58
CA LEU A 94 -8.29 -6.65 2.01
C LEU A 94 -9.21 -6.32 0.83
N SER A 95 -8.71 -5.59 -0.16
CA SER A 95 -9.50 -5.26 -1.36
C SER A 95 -9.91 -6.54 -2.12
N LEU A 96 -9.07 -7.57 -2.14
CA LEU A 96 -9.38 -8.87 -2.76
C LEU A 96 -10.46 -9.60 -1.99
N LEU A 97 -10.36 -9.65 -0.67
CA LEU A 97 -11.34 -10.30 0.19
C LEU A 97 -12.72 -9.63 0.05
N TYR A 98 -12.81 -8.30 0.05
CA TYR A 98 -14.08 -7.61 -0.18
C TYR A 98 -14.63 -7.83 -1.59
N SER A 99 -13.77 -7.77 -2.62
CA SER A 99 -14.19 -8.03 -4.01
C SER A 99 -14.76 -9.44 -4.20
N LYS A 100 -14.17 -10.47 -3.54
CA LYS A 100 -14.67 -11.86 -3.57
C LYS A 100 -16.07 -11.99 -2.99
N HIS A 101 -16.41 -11.18 -1.99
CA HIS A 101 -17.74 -11.16 -1.36
C HIS A 101 -18.68 -10.14 -2.01
N LYS A 102 -18.32 -9.64 -3.21
CA LYS A 102 -19.07 -8.64 -3.98
C LYS A 102 -19.30 -7.31 -3.23
N ASP A 103 -18.58 -7.05 -2.16
CA ASP A 103 -18.58 -5.77 -1.45
C ASP A 103 -17.64 -4.78 -2.17
N TYR A 104 -18.06 -4.34 -3.36
CA TYR A 104 -17.23 -3.51 -4.24
C TYR A 104 -16.98 -2.11 -3.68
N GLN A 105 -17.94 -1.58 -2.93
CA GLN A 105 -17.82 -0.29 -2.25
C GLN A 105 -16.68 -0.33 -1.23
N LYS A 106 -16.66 -1.31 -0.31
CA LYS A 106 -15.56 -1.45 0.64
C LYS A 106 -14.24 -1.79 -0.05
N ALA A 107 -14.26 -2.59 -1.12
CA ALA A 107 -13.05 -2.87 -1.87
C ALA A 107 -12.41 -1.59 -2.46
N TYR A 108 -13.24 -0.68 -2.97
CA TYR A 108 -12.80 0.62 -3.49
C TYR A 108 -12.23 1.50 -2.37
N GLU A 109 -12.94 1.61 -1.25
CA GLU A 109 -12.51 2.39 -0.09
C GLU A 109 -11.15 1.93 0.46
N ILE A 110 -10.92 0.62 0.51
CA ILE A 110 -9.61 0.07 0.91
C ILE A 110 -8.51 0.48 -0.07
N CYS A 111 -8.73 0.38 -1.39
CA CYS A 111 -7.73 0.84 -2.35
C CYS A 111 -7.47 2.35 -2.22
N LYS A 112 -8.52 3.15 -2.05
CA LYS A 112 -8.41 4.60 -1.88
C LYS A 112 -7.60 4.97 -0.64
N LYS A 113 -7.84 4.30 0.49
CA LYS A 113 -7.13 4.54 1.75
C LYS A 113 -5.60 4.40 1.61
N TRP A 114 -5.12 3.49 0.77
CA TRP A 114 -3.69 3.40 0.45
C TRP A 114 -3.15 4.69 -0.19
N PHE A 115 -3.90 5.30 -1.10
CA PHE A 115 -3.50 6.52 -1.79
C PHE A 115 -3.72 7.82 -0.99
N ASP A 116 -4.54 7.76 0.07
CA ASP A 116 -4.64 8.84 1.06
C ASP A 116 -3.41 8.89 1.98
N SER A 117 -2.66 7.77 2.07
CA SER A 117 -1.44 7.66 2.86
C SER A 117 -0.22 8.31 2.16
N PRO A 118 0.87 8.65 2.87
CA PRO A 118 2.12 9.06 2.22
C PRO A 118 2.89 7.89 1.58
N TYR A 119 2.58 6.64 1.94
CA TYR A 119 3.38 5.45 1.65
C TYR A 119 3.38 5.05 0.16
N TRP A 120 2.33 5.41 -0.60
CA TRP A 120 2.29 5.12 -2.04
C TRP A 120 3.36 5.88 -2.84
N LYS A 121 3.93 6.94 -2.25
CA LYS A 121 5.00 7.75 -2.84
C LYS A 121 6.39 7.13 -2.67
N ILE A 122 6.48 5.93 -2.11
CA ILE A 122 7.75 5.26 -1.85
C ILE A 122 8.02 4.29 -3.02
N PRO A 123 9.13 4.44 -3.77
CA PRO A 123 9.40 3.62 -4.95
C PRO A 123 9.42 2.11 -4.67
N ASN A 124 9.86 1.69 -3.48
CA ASN A 124 9.81 0.29 -3.02
C ASN A 124 8.40 -0.33 -3.11
N MET A 125 7.37 0.51 -3.04
CA MET A 125 5.97 0.10 -3.03
C MET A 125 5.33 0.17 -4.42
N ALA A 126 6.05 0.67 -5.44
CA ALA A 126 5.46 1.08 -6.71
C ALA A 126 4.68 -0.04 -7.42
N THR A 127 5.25 -1.25 -7.47
CA THR A 127 4.62 -2.41 -8.13
C THR A 127 3.25 -2.74 -7.52
N THR A 128 3.14 -2.81 -6.20
CA THR A 128 1.87 -3.14 -5.54
C THR A 128 0.92 -1.94 -5.53
N SER A 129 1.45 -0.72 -5.41
CA SER A 129 0.67 0.51 -5.62
C SER A 129 0.00 0.53 -7.00
N LEU A 130 0.71 0.16 -8.07
CA LEU A 130 0.13 0.08 -9.43
C LEU A 130 -1.03 -0.94 -9.50
N LYS A 131 -0.89 -2.10 -8.84
CA LYS A 131 -1.98 -3.09 -8.76
C LYS A 131 -3.20 -2.53 -8.04
N LEU A 132 -2.99 -1.83 -6.92
CA LEU A 132 -4.05 -1.16 -6.18
C LEU A 132 -4.72 -0.06 -6.99
N LEU A 133 -3.95 0.75 -7.73
CA LEU A 133 -4.46 1.81 -8.60
C LEU A 133 -5.35 1.23 -9.70
N ASN A 134 -4.83 0.24 -10.45
CA ASN A 134 -5.58 -0.49 -11.48
C ASN A 134 -6.90 -1.05 -10.93
N LYS A 135 -6.87 -1.57 -9.70
CA LYS A 135 -8.05 -2.14 -9.08
C LYS A 135 -9.05 -1.07 -8.64
N MET A 136 -8.57 0.04 -8.07
CA MET A 136 -9.38 1.19 -7.67
C MET A 136 -10.17 1.74 -8.85
N GLU A 137 -9.50 2.00 -9.97
CA GLU A 137 -10.12 2.52 -11.21
C GLU A 137 -11.17 1.53 -11.76
N LYS A 138 -10.88 0.23 -11.76
CA LYS A 138 -11.85 -0.80 -12.19
C LYS A 138 -13.08 -0.86 -11.30
N LEU A 139 -12.90 -0.69 -9.98
CA LEU A 139 -14.00 -0.68 -9.02
C LEU A 139 -14.84 0.59 -9.15
N GLU A 140 -14.20 1.74 -9.31
CA GLU A 140 -14.87 3.03 -9.56
C GLU A 140 -15.74 2.97 -10.82
N ALA A 141 -15.18 2.48 -11.93
CA ALA A 141 -15.92 2.28 -13.18
C ALA A 141 -17.07 1.26 -13.05
N LYS A 142 -17.05 0.38 -12.04
CA LYS A 142 -18.12 -0.57 -11.76
C LYS A 142 -19.21 0.02 -10.86
N LEU A 143 -18.85 0.90 -9.93
CA LEU A 143 -19.77 1.56 -9.01
C LEU A 143 -20.53 2.72 -9.68
N ASN A 144 -19.94 3.34 -10.69
CA ASN A 144 -20.55 4.43 -11.47
C ASN A 144 -21.41 3.95 -12.65
N LYS A 145 -21.70 2.65 -12.73
CA LYS A 145 -22.59 2.02 -13.73
C LYS A 145 -23.89 1.63 -13.08
#